data_AF-A0A349ZPJ2-F1
#
_entry.id   AF-A0A349ZPJ2-F1
#
_cell.length_a   1.000
_cell.length_b   1.000
_cell.length_c   1.000
_cell.angle_alpha   90.00
_cell.angle_beta   90.00
_cell.angle_gamma   90.00
#
_symmetry.space_group_name_H-M   'P 1'
#
loop_
_entity.id
_entity.type
_entity.pdbx_description
1 polymer ?
#
loop_
_entity_poly.entity_id
_entity_poly.type
_entity_poly.pdbx_seq_one_letter_code
_entity_poly.pdbx_strand_id
1 'polypeptide(L)'
;MTSKDQLLQKQDTLSRRDFLKLSIWTFFVEEVLRRMPSLFQKAEGVKSPERKLQPTIRVLDFFDLEKTKQKFITSAFPPEFSEARAWKEMNVEDSSSPDNILQAVPKNDDHVRLLMLTHFIQQRSKHGEQVVSVLHAVSRFFHPRKAFEQPSTLSISDAITLGEVTYDELGNPSLQVMVDAKKIHALVAKLSDSIINMSIQLGVFSLTYELYKKQPKYPELARKMPSTVTIGDKTTYKDYQGNEISEVEYQRILQLSEEFEIVTSEPNDRRVTFADGYAGKHTYSNYALLNAIAGFHPEKMFVVAGGNPTYQRGLQLPDIRKVRTWLKTQGKLSENMIVVGFEGTESGFKAPTSLGADVYVSTEDLKAFGFSPASSYATPVITEIIQSIVSTGKATHAEIKAQLYQFTNEKSVWTGDEEITYRVLDLNKVERYLSLEQGKKE
;
A
#
# COMPACT_ATOMS: atom_id res chain seq x y z
N MET A 1 -0.40 50.88 21.13
CA MET A 1 -0.31 50.11 22.38
C MET A 1 -1.35 49.01 22.30
N THR A 2 -0.91 47.82 21.86
CA THR A 2 -0.96 46.53 22.60
C THR A 2 -2.37 45.92 22.62
N SER A 3 -2.61 44.70 22.12
CA SER A 3 -1.83 43.50 22.42
C SER A 3 -1.55 42.63 21.17
N LYS A 4 -0.28 42.27 21.04
CA LYS A 4 0.26 41.30 20.07
C LYS A 4 0.35 39.89 20.68
N ASP A 5 -0.30 39.66 21.83
CA ASP A 5 0.00 38.54 22.74
C ASP A 5 -1.14 37.51 22.90
N GLN A 6 -2.19 37.53 22.08
CA GLN A 6 -3.29 36.54 22.17
C GLN A 6 -3.43 35.59 20.96
N LEU A 7 -2.56 35.68 19.95
CA LEU A 7 -2.58 34.79 18.78
C LEU A 7 -1.46 33.74 18.77
N LEU A 8 -0.68 33.64 19.84
CA LEU A 8 0.40 32.66 20.02
C LEU A 8 0.10 31.75 21.21
N GLN A 9 -0.94 30.91 21.12
CA GLN A 9 -1.09 29.69 21.93
C GLN A 9 -2.28 28.85 21.46
N LYS A 10 -2.22 28.34 20.22
CA LYS A 10 -2.77 27.03 19.90
C LYS A 10 -1.60 26.13 19.56
N GLN A 11 -0.84 25.76 20.60
CA GLN A 11 -0.01 24.56 20.53
C GLN A 11 -0.98 23.38 20.49
N ASP A 12 -0.86 22.56 19.47
CA ASP A 12 -1.48 21.24 19.34
C ASP A 12 -1.11 20.37 20.56
N THR A 13 -1.87 20.50 21.63
CA THR A 13 -1.85 19.51 22.70
C THR A 13 -2.64 18.31 22.20
N LEU A 14 -1.90 17.31 21.71
CA LEU A 14 -2.38 15.94 21.53
C LEU A 14 -3.34 15.57 22.68
N SER A 15 -4.58 15.23 22.33
CA SER A 15 -5.58 14.89 23.34
C SER A 15 -5.06 13.72 24.19
N ARG A 16 -5.38 13.68 25.49
CA ARG A 16 -4.97 12.58 26.39
C ARG A 16 -5.35 11.20 25.83
N ARG A 17 -6.44 11.11 25.05
CA ARG A 17 -6.89 9.89 24.36
C ARG A 17 -5.96 9.50 23.21
N ASP A 18 -5.49 10.46 22.42
CA ASP A 18 -4.54 10.22 21.33
C ASP A 18 -3.13 9.91 21.87
N PHE A 19 -2.75 10.53 22.99
CA PHE A 19 -1.52 10.21 23.71
C PHE A 19 -1.55 8.79 24.29
N LEU A 20 -2.68 8.35 24.87
CA LEU A 20 -2.84 6.97 25.35
C LEU A 20 -2.81 5.95 24.20
N LYS A 21 -3.44 6.25 23.06
CA LYS A 21 -3.30 5.41 21.86
C LYS A 21 -1.83 5.37 21.40
N LEU A 22 -1.17 6.51 21.27
CA LEU A 22 0.27 6.57 20.95
C LEU A 22 1.12 5.76 21.95
N SER A 23 0.79 5.75 23.24
CA SER A 23 1.51 5.00 24.28
C SER A 23 1.38 3.48 24.14
N ILE A 24 0.20 2.99 23.74
CA ILE A 24 -0.03 1.56 23.48
C ILE A 24 0.67 1.11 22.19
N TRP A 25 0.68 1.97 21.16
CA TRP A 25 1.40 1.73 19.92
C TRP A 25 2.92 1.82 20.08
N THR A 26 3.42 2.75 20.90
CA THR A 26 4.85 2.82 21.26
C THR A 26 5.26 1.60 22.06
N PHE A 27 4.44 1.08 22.97
CA PHE A 27 4.74 -0.17 23.67
C PHE A 27 4.82 -1.37 22.71
N PHE A 28 3.90 -1.48 21.74
CA PHE A 28 3.92 -2.58 20.76
C PHE A 28 5.09 -2.45 19.77
N VAL A 29 5.43 -1.22 19.36
CA VAL A 29 6.60 -0.95 18.54
C VAL A 29 7.87 -1.19 19.34
N GLU A 30 8.00 -0.72 20.58
CA GLU A 30 9.11 -1.04 21.47
C GLU A 30 9.23 -2.55 21.71
N GLU A 31 8.14 -3.29 21.82
CA GLU A 31 8.15 -4.75 21.95
C GLU A 31 8.59 -5.44 20.63
N VAL A 32 8.15 -4.97 19.46
CA VAL A 32 8.65 -5.41 18.14
C VAL A 32 10.14 -5.07 17.95
N LEU A 33 10.56 -3.88 18.39
CA LEU A 33 11.95 -3.39 18.40
C LEU A 33 12.81 -4.20 19.40
N ARG A 34 12.26 -4.57 20.55
CA ARG A 34 12.90 -5.34 21.63
C ARG A 34 13.01 -6.83 21.31
N ARG A 35 12.11 -7.37 20.47
CA ARG A 35 12.20 -8.73 19.89
C ARG A 35 13.13 -8.82 18.67
N MET A 36 13.66 -7.69 18.20
CA MET A 36 14.70 -7.63 17.15
C MET A 36 15.94 -6.84 17.60
N PRO A 37 16.57 -7.20 18.74
CA PRO A 37 17.71 -6.45 19.28
C PRO A 37 18.91 -6.45 18.33
N SER A 38 19.06 -7.49 17.49
CA SER A 38 20.13 -7.59 16.49
C SER A 38 20.03 -6.57 15.35
N LEU A 39 18.83 -6.03 15.11
CA LEU A 39 18.67 -4.92 14.18
C LEU A 39 19.08 -3.64 14.91
N PHE A 40 18.49 -3.28 16.05
CA PHE A 40 18.64 -1.94 16.62
C PHE A 40 19.84 -1.68 17.55
N GLN A 41 20.66 -2.68 17.88
CA GLN A 41 21.83 -2.50 18.77
C GLN A 41 23.00 -1.68 18.17
N LYS A 42 22.90 -1.21 16.93
CA LYS A 42 23.97 -0.41 16.27
C LYS A 42 23.53 0.90 15.63
N ALA A 43 22.36 1.44 16.01
CA ALA A 43 21.91 2.75 15.54
C ALA A 43 22.31 3.90 16.50
N GLU A 44 23.40 3.76 17.26
CA GLU A 44 23.98 4.86 18.01
C GLU A 44 24.86 5.71 17.08
N GLY A 45 24.32 6.87 16.68
CA GLY A 45 25.03 8.15 16.79
C GLY A 45 26.33 8.36 16.00
N VAL A 46 26.73 7.48 15.08
CA VAL A 46 27.84 7.79 14.17
C VAL A 46 27.26 8.43 12.92
N LYS A 47 27.41 9.76 12.78
CA LYS A 47 27.38 10.42 11.47
C LYS A 47 28.49 9.79 10.62
N SER A 48 28.20 8.65 10.00
CA SER A 48 29.09 8.08 8.99
C SER A 48 29.23 9.13 7.90
N PRO A 49 30.46 9.41 7.41
CA PRO A 49 30.65 10.33 6.31
C PRO A 49 29.74 9.90 5.15
N GLU A 50 28.96 10.83 4.60
CA GLU A 50 28.07 10.55 3.48
C GLU A 50 28.90 9.91 2.35
N ARG A 51 28.65 8.63 2.09
CA ARG A 51 29.30 7.92 0.99
C ARG A 51 28.64 8.38 -0.31
N LYS A 52 29.48 8.69 -1.30
CA LYS A 52 29.02 8.98 -2.66
C LYS A 52 28.35 7.73 -3.24
N LEU A 53 27.08 7.87 -3.59
CA LEU A 53 26.31 6.86 -4.27
C LEU A 53 26.83 6.66 -5.69
N GLN A 54 26.76 5.42 -6.17
CA GLN A 54 27.02 5.06 -7.56
C GLN A 54 25.69 4.93 -8.31
N PRO A 55 25.64 5.13 -9.64
CA PRO A 55 24.42 4.99 -10.44
C PRO A 55 24.08 3.51 -10.71
N THR A 56 24.10 2.67 -9.67
CA THR A 56 23.82 1.23 -9.75
C THR A 56 22.50 0.92 -9.05
N ILE A 57 21.60 0.24 -9.76
CA ILE A 57 20.25 -0.10 -9.28
C ILE A 57 20.17 -1.59 -8.97
N ARG A 58 19.66 -1.90 -7.77
CA ARG A 58 19.05 -3.20 -7.46
C ARG A 58 17.52 -3.06 -7.38
N VAL A 59 16.79 -3.93 -8.07
CA VAL A 59 15.35 -4.10 -7.88
C VAL A 59 15.08 -5.32 -7.00
N LEU A 60 14.42 -5.09 -5.85
CA LEU A 60 13.95 -6.13 -4.94
C LEU A 60 12.45 -6.31 -5.11
N ASP A 61 12.04 -7.40 -5.74
CA ASP A 61 10.63 -7.67 -6.03
C ASP A 61 10.39 -9.19 -6.15
N PHE A 62 9.22 -9.58 -6.67
CA PHE A 62 8.85 -10.96 -6.98
C PHE A 62 9.33 -11.33 -8.39
N PHE A 63 10.38 -12.15 -8.47
CA PHE A 63 10.92 -12.68 -9.74
C PHE A 63 10.87 -14.22 -9.82
N ASP A 64 10.46 -14.92 -8.74
CA ASP A 64 10.43 -16.39 -8.68
C ASP A 64 9.31 -16.90 -7.76
N LEU A 65 8.07 -16.57 -8.11
CA LEU A 65 6.91 -16.94 -7.28
C LEU A 65 6.52 -18.41 -7.38
N GLU A 66 6.86 -19.10 -8.47
CA GLU A 66 6.62 -20.54 -8.60
C GLU A 66 7.44 -21.34 -7.58
N LYS A 67 8.72 -21.00 -7.38
CA LYS A 67 9.51 -21.58 -6.29
C LYS A 67 8.93 -21.26 -4.92
N THR A 68 8.31 -20.09 -4.78
CA THR A 68 7.60 -19.70 -3.55
C THR A 68 6.37 -20.58 -3.32
N LYS A 69 5.61 -20.90 -4.36
CA LYS A 69 4.46 -21.81 -4.30
C LYS A 69 4.86 -23.15 -3.71
N GLN A 70 5.90 -23.76 -4.29
CA GLN A 70 6.36 -25.09 -3.89
C GLN A 70 6.83 -25.10 -2.43
N LYS A 71 7.56 -24.05 -2.03
CA LYS A 71 7.98 -23.85 -0.64
C LYS A 71 6.79 -23.78 0.30
N PHE A 72 5.77 -22.99 -0.05
CA PHE A 72 4.57 -22.86 0.79
C PHE A 72 3.79 -24.16 0.89
N ILE A 73 3.59 -24.86 -0.22
CA ILE A 73 2.94 -26.18 -0.21
C ILE A 73 3.68 -27.12 0.76
N THR A 74 5.01 -27.13 0.69
CA THR A 74 5.83 -28.01 1.55
C THR A 74 5.81 -27.58 3.02
N SER A 75 5.73 -26.28 3.33
CA SER A 75 5.88 -25.76 4.69
C SER A 75 4.58 -25.48 5.43
N ALA A 76 3.49 -25.18 4.69
CA ALA A 76 2.24 -24.67 5.25
C ALA A 76 1.09 -25.68 5.19
N PHE A 77 1.30 -26.83 4.55
CA PHE A 77 0.31 -27.88 4.40
C PHE A 77 0.85 -29.21 4.92
N PRO A 78 -0.03 -30.12 5.37
CA PRO A 78 0.40 -31.43 5.82
C PRO A 78 1.00 -32.26 4.66
N PRO A 79 1.90 -33.22 4.92
CA PRO A 79 2.57 -34.01 3.89
C PRO A 79 1.62 -34.73 2.91
N GLU A 80 0.42 -35.09 3.37
CA GLU A 80 -0.64 -35.74 2.60
C GLU A 80 -1.50 -34.77 1.77
N PHE A 81 -1.25 -33.47 1.83
CA PHE A 81 -2.00 -32.46 1.09
C PHE A 81 -1.87 -32.66 -0.43
N SER A 82 -2.99 -32.60 -1.13
CA SER A 82 -3.05 -32.68 -2.59
C SER A 82 -3.80 -31.48 -3.14
N GLU A 83 -3.10 -30.61 -3.86
CA GLU A 83 -3.72 -29.45 -4.53
C GLU A 83 -4.88 -29.87 -5.44
N ALA A 84 -4.68 -30.89 -6.28
CA ALA A 84 -5.70 -31.36 -7.21
C ALA A 84 -6.97 -31.83 -6.49
N ARG A 85 -6.81 -32.51 -5.35
CA ARG A 85 -7.94 -32.91 -4.50
C ARG A 85 -8.62 -31.70 -3.87
N ALA A 86 -7.85 -30.78 -3.29
CA ALA A 86 -8.39 -29.58 -2.64
C ALA A 86 -9.17 -28.70 -3.63
N TRP A 87 -8.67 -28.49 -4.85
CA TRP A 87 -9.39 -27.76 -5.91
C TRP A 87 -10.71 -28.43 -6.27
N LYS A 88 -10.71 -29.75 -6.48
CA LYS A 88 -11.93 -30.50 -6.75
C LYS A 88 -12.93 -30.41 -5.60
N GLU A 89 -12.47 -30.47 -4.35
CA GLU A 89 -13.33 -30.32 -3.17
C GLU A 89 -13.91 -28.91 -3.03
N MET A 90 -13.27 -27.89 -3.59
CA MET A 90 -13.76 -26.51 -3.70
C MET A 90 -14.62 -26.24 -4.95
N ASN A 91 -14.89 -27.27 -5.77
CA ASN A 91 -15.58 -27.17 -7.07
C ASN A 91 -14.84 -26.31 -8.11
N VAL A 92 -13.52 -26.33 -8.12
CA VAL A 92 -12.69 -25.66 -9.14
C VAL A 92 -12.07 -26.73 -10.04
N GLU A 93 -12.46 -26.73 -11.32
CA GLU A 93 -11.93 -27.69 -12.30
C GLU A 93 -10.61 -27.23 -12.93
N ASP A 94 -10.43 -25.91 -13.08
CA ASP A 94 -9.22 -25.30 -13.63
C ASP A 94 -8.71 -24.18 -12.71
N SER A 95 -7.57 -24.43 -12.05
CA SER A 95 -6.94 -23.46 -11.16
C SER A 95 -5.94 -22.53 -11.87
N SER A 96 -5.81 -22.59 -13.19
CA SER A 96 -4.83 -21.79 -13.95
C SER A 96 -5.30 -20.35 -14.19
N SER A 97 -6.60 -20.09 -14.12
CA SER A 97 -7.20 -18.77 -14.32
C SER A 97 -7.60 -18.11 -12.98
N PRO A 98 -7.29 -16.81 -12.79
CA PRO A 98 -7.78 -16.04 -11.65
C PRO A 98 -9.29 -16.08 -11.48
N ASP A 99 -10.06 -16.03 -12.57
CA ASP A 99 -11.53 -16.00 -12.49
C ASP A 99 -12.10 -17.35 -12.04
N ASN A 100 -11.45 -18.45 -12.44
CA ASN A 100 -11.89 -19.79 -12.09
C ASN A 100 -11.63 -20.09 -10.60
N ILE A 101 -10.49 -19.66 -10.05
CA ILE A 101 -10.22 -19.86 -8.62
C ILE A 101 -11.17 -19.05 -7.73
N LEU A 102 -11.70 -17.90 -8.21
CA LEU A 102 -12.68 -17.12 -7.46
C LEU A 102 -14.05 -17.80 -7.34
N GLN A 103 -14.29 -18.92 -8.05
CA GLN A 103 -15.48 -19.75 -7.89
C GLN A 103 -15.40 -20.72 -6.70
N ALA A 104 -14.21 -20.84 -6.08
CA ALA A 104 -13.96 -21.76 -4.98
C ALA A 104 -14.93 -21.56 -3.79
N VAL A 105 -15.39 -22.66 -3.20
CA VAL A 105 -16.06 -22.64 -1.89
C VAL A 105 -15.17 -23.38 -0.88
N PRO A 106 -14.30 -22.67 -0.14
CA PRO A 106 -13.41 -23.30 0.83
C PRO A 106 -14.20 -23.93 1.98
N LYS A 107 -13.74 -25.10 2.44
CA LYS A 107 -14.40 -25.90 3.49
C LYS A 107 -13.61 -25.96 4.79
N ASN A 108 -12.36 -25.51 4.75
CA ASN A 108 -11.39 -25.53 5.85
C ASN A 108 -10.29 -24.48 5.58
N ASP A 109 -9.42 -24.25 6.56
CA ASP A 109 -8.32 -23.28 6.46
C ASP A 109 -7.32 -23.61 5.34
N ASP A 110 -7.07 -24.88 5.06
CA ASP A 110 -6.12 -25.27 4.01
C ASP A 110 -6.66 -24.90 2.62
N HIS A 111 -7.97 -25.06 2.40
CA HIS A 111 -8.63 -24.59 1.18
C HIS A 111 -8.50 -23.07 1.04
N VAL A 112 -8.69 -22.32 2.13
CA VAL A 112 -8.48 -20.87 2.15
C VAL A 112 -7.02 -20.53 1.81
N ARG A 113 -6.05 -21.18 2.46
CA ARG A 113 -4.62 -20.95 2.21
C ARG A 113 -4.28 -21.18 0.74
N LEU A 114 -4.73 -22.30 0.17
CA LEU A 114 -4.48 -22.65 -1.23
C LEU A 114 -5.07 -21.63 -2.19
N LEU A 115 -6.33 -21.24 -1.97
CA LEU A 115 -7.04 -20.23 -2.76
C LEU A 115 -6.28 -18.90 -2.77
N MET A 116 -5.99 -18.38 -1.58
CA MET A 116 -5.35 -17.07 -1.41
C MET A 116 -3.91 -17.06 -1.92
N LEU A 117 -3.17 -18.14 -1.68
CA LEU A 117 -1.80 -18.28 -2.19
C LEU A 117 -1.78 -18.31 -3.71
N THR A 118 -2.65 -19.11 -4.32
CA THR A 118 -2.73 -19.22 -5.77
C THR A 118 -3.14 -17.89 -6.40
N HIS A 119 -4.12 -17.20 -5.82
CA HIS A 119 -4.51 -15.86 -6.26
C HIS A 119 -3.35 -14.86 -6.14
N PHE A 120 -2.65 -14.84 -5.00
CA PHE A 120 -1.51 -13.96 -4.77
C PHE A 120 -0.40 -14.19 -5.80
N ILE A 121 -0.05 -15.45 -6.07
CA ILE A 121 0.98 -15.82 -7.04
C ILE A 121 0.58 -15.39 -8.45
N GLN A 122 -0.65 -15.66 -8.87
CA GLN A 122 -1.14 -15.28 -10.19
C GLN A 122 -1.12 -13.75 -10.39
N GLN A 123 -1.56 -12.99 -9.38
CA GLN A 123 -1.57 -11.52 -9.42
C GLN A 123 -0.16 -10.91 -9.42
N ARG A 124 0.85 -11.59 -8.87
CA ARG A 124 2.20 -11.06 -8.68
C ARG A 124 3.26 -11.69 -9.58
N SER A 125 2.91 -12.69 -10.39
CA SER A 125 3.85 -13.51 -11.20
C SER A 125 4.73 -12.69 -12.14
N LYS A 126 4.21 -11.58 -12.67
CA LYS A 126 4.94 -10.67 -13.58
C LYS A 126 5.28 -9.33 -12.94
N HIS A 127 5.04 -9.15 -11.65
CA HIS A 127 5.16 -7.84 -11.01
C HIS A 127 6.60 -7.29 -11.08
N GLY A 128 7.61 -8.10 -10.72
CA GLY A 128 9.02 -7.69 -10.81
C GLY A 128 9.45 -7.35 -12.24
N GLU A 129 9.01 -8.13 -13.24
CA GLU A 129 9.28 -7.88 -14.66
C GLU A 129 8.63 -6.58 -15.14
N GLN A 130 7.40 -6.30 -14.70
CA GLN A 130 6.69 -5.06 -15.00
C GLN A 130 7.39 -3.85 -14.37
N VAL A 131 7.88 -3.96 -13.13
CA VAL A 131 8.67 -2.90 -12.47
C VAL A 131 9.95 -2.57 -13.25
N VAL A 132 10.69 -3.60 -13.71
CA VAL A 132 11.86 -3.40 -14.59
C VAL A 132 11.46 -2.80 -15.94
N SER A 133 10.29 -3.18 -16.48
CA SER A 133 9.77 -2.63 -17.72
C SER A 133 9.44 -1.14 -17.60
N VAL A 134 8.98 -0.66 -16.43
CA VAL A 134 8.79 0.78 -16.18
C VAL A 134 10.14 1.49 -16.18
N LEU A 135 11.16 0.97 -15.49
CA LEU A 135 12.52 1.53 -15.52
C LEU A 135 13.00 1.70 -16.97
N HIS A 136 12.83 0.65 -17.77
CA HIS A 136 13.20 0.67 -19.18
C HIS A 136 12.43 1.73 -19.97
N ALA A 137 11.11 1.83 -19.80
CA ALA A 137 10.29 2.83 -20.49
C ALA A 137 10.72 4.26 -20.15
N VAL A 138 10.97 4.54 -18.87
CA VAL A 138 11.40 5.86 -18.38
C VAL A 138 12.82 6.18 -18.85
N SER A 139 13.72 5.20 -18.84
CA SER A 139 15.08 5.38 -19.34
C SER A 139 15.09 5.71 -20.83
N ARG A 140 14.27 5.02 -21.64
CA ARG A 140 14.12 5.33 -23.07
C ARG A 140 13.51 6.71 -23.32
N PHE A 141 12.64 7.17 -22.43
CA PHE A 141 12.06 8.51 -22.52
C PHE A 141 13.12 9.60 -22.34
N PHE A 142 13.97 9.49 -21.31
CA PHE A 142 15.01 10.51 -21.04
C PHE A 142 16.30 10.32 -21.84
N HIS A 143 16.59 9.11 -22.29
CA HIS A 143 17.84 8.74 -22.96
C HIS A 143 17.58 7.86 -24.20
N PRO A 144 16.86 8.37 -25.23
CA PRO A 144 16.39 7.54 -26.35
C PRO A 144 17.51 6.91 -27.20
N ARG A 145 18.73 7.44 -27.11
CA ARG A 145 19.91 6.96 -27.84
C ARG A 145 20.85 6.09 -26.99
N LYS A 146 20.66 6.04 -25.68
CA LYS A 146 21.52 5.24 -24.79
C LYS A 146 20.96 3.82 -24.70
N ALA A 147 21.84 2.82 -24.73
CA ALA A 147 21.44 1.46 -24.40
C ALA A 147 20.92 1.41 -22.95
N PHE A 148 19.80 0.73 -22.74
CA PHE A 148 19.27 0.53 -21.39
C PHE A 148 20.21 -0.37 -20.60
N GLU A 149 20.76 0.17 -19.52
CA GLU A 149 21.56 -0.60 -18.56
C GLU A 149 20.60 -1.39 -17.68
N GLN A 150 20.52 -2.70 -17.90
CA GLN A 150 19.62 -3.56 -17.15
C GLN A 150 19.92 -3.48 -15.65
N PRO A 151 18.91 -3.16 -14.81
CA PRO A 151 19.11 -3.17 -13.37
C PRO A 151 19.39 -4.60 -12.92
N SER A 152 20.16 -4.68 -11.86
CA SER A 152 20.41 -5.93 -11.18
C SER A 152 19.13 -6.32 -10.42
N THR A 153 18.63 -7.55 -10.53
CA THR A 153 17.36 -7.98 -9.90
C THR A 153 17.62 -9.00 -8.79
N LEU A 154 16.73 -9.07 -7.79
CA LEU A 154 16.77 -10.11 -6.77
C LEU A 154 15.36 -10.39 -6.23
N SER A 155 15.00 -11.68 -6.19
CA SER A 155 13.69 -12.14 -5.73
C SER A 155 13.59 -12.11 -4.20
N ILE A 156 12.53 -11.50 -3.67
CA ILE A 156 12.24 -11.49 -2.22
C ILE A 156 11.33 -12.64 -1.77
N SER A 157 11.00 -13.53 -2.69
CA SER A 157 10.20 -14.74 -2.51
C SER A 157 10.50 -15.52 -1.22
N ASP A 158 11.79 -15.65 -0.86
CA ASP A 158 12.19 -16.37 0.35
C ASP A 158 11.85 -15.66 1.68
N ALA A 159 11.59 -14.36 1.62
CA ALA A 159 11.15 -13.54 2.75
C ALA A 159 9.65 -13.62 3.01
N ILE A 160 8.86 -14.17 2.09
CA ILE A 160 7.40 -14.28 2.26
C ILE A 160 7.08 -15.47 3.19
N THR A 161 6.15 -15.25 4.11
CA THR A 161 5.59 -16.24 5.03
C THR A 161 4.08 -16.10 5.07
N LEU A 162 3.36 -17.23 5.16
CA LEU A 162 1.91 -17.23 5.38
C LEU A 162 1.63 -17.25 6.88
N GLY A 163 0.71 -16.38 7.30
CA GLY A 163 0.24 -16.29 8.67
C GLY A 163 -1.04 -17.07 8.90
N GLU A 164 -1.79 -16.63 9.90
CA GLU A 164 -3.06 -17.21 10.30
C GLU A 164 -4.19 -16.90 9.29
N VAL A 165 -5.16 -17.81 9.23
CA VAL A 165 -6.45 -17.59 8.56
C VAL A 165 -7.41 -17.04 9.60
N THR A 166 -7.98 -15.88 9.34
CA THR A 166 -8.97 -15.23 10.23
C THR A 166 -10.27 -15.00 9.47
N TYR A 167 -11.38 -14.83 10.18
CA TYR A 167 -12.69 -14.60 9.58
C TYR A 167 -13.27 -13.27 10.03
N ASP A 168 -13.88 -12.51 9.11
CA ASP A 168 -14.62 -11.31 9.47
C ASP A 168 -16.00 -11.63 10.07
N GLU A 169 -16.76 -10.60 10.42
CA GLU A 169 -18.11 -10.73 11.00
C GLU A 169 -19.12 -11.42 10.07
N LEU A 170 -18.84 -11.48 8.77
CA LEU A 170 -19.68 -12.17 7.78
C LEU A 170 -19.23 -13.62 7.54
N GLY A 171 -18.09 -14.03 8.11
CA GLY A 171 -17.45 -15.30 7.82
C GLY A 171 -16.56 -15.29 6.58
N ASN A 172 -16.20 -14.12 6.03
CA ASN A 172 -15.23 -14.05 4.94
C ASN A 172 -13.84 -14.39 5.44
N PRO A 173 -13.14 -15.36 4.82
CA PRO A 173 -11.80 -15.70 5.21
C PRO A 173 -10.79 -14.64 4.76
N SER A 174 -9.81 -14.38 5.61
CA SER A 174 -8.64 -13.55 5.34
C SER A 174 -7.37 -14.34 5.65
N LEU A 175 -6.40 -14.31 4.73
CA LEU A 175 -5.06 -14.84 4.95
C LEU A 175 -4.09 -13.70 5.21
N GLN A 176 -3.38 -13.75 6.34
CA GLN A 176 -2.25 -12.86 6.58
C GLN A 176 -1.03 -13.32 5.78
N VAL A 177 -0.34 -12.38 5.17
CA VAL A 177 0.94 -12.60 4.47
C VAL A 177 1.96 -11.64 5.08
N MET A 178 3.13 -12.17 5.42
CA MET A 178 4.19 -11.41 6.04
C MET A 178 5.48 -11.47 5.20
N VAL A 179 6.06 -10.30 4.94
CA VAL A 179 7.40 -10.16 4.35
C VAL A 179 8.40 -9.91 5.48
N ASP A 180 9.25 -10.91 5.73
CA ASP A 180 10.19 -10.94 6.84
C ASP A 180 11.33 -9.91 6.66
N ALA A 181 11.27 -8.87 7.48
CA ALA A 181 12.24 -7.78 7.51
C ALA A 181 13.69 -8.24 7.76
N LYS A 182 13.92 -9.30 8.55
CA LYS A 182 15.29 -9.81 8.83
C LYS A 182 15.90 -10.42 7.60
N LYS A 183 15.12 -11.18 6.82
CA LYS A 183 15.57 -11.75 5.55
C LYS A 183 15.86 -10.65 4.54
N ILE A 184 14.99 -9.64 4.42
CA ILE A 184 15.24 -8.49 3.55
C ILE A 184 16.51 -7.74 3.97
N HIS A 185 16.69 -7.46 5.26
CA HIS A 185 17.91 -6.84 5.76
C HIS A 185 19.17 -7.63 5.39
N ALA A 186 19.15 -8.96 5.58
CA ALA A 186 20.27 -9.83 5.23
C ALA A 186 20.54 -9.91 3.73
N LEU A 187 19.49 -9.81 2.88
CA LEU A 187 19.65 -9.69 1.43
C LEU A 187 20.34 -8.37 1.09
N VAL A 188 19.84 -7.25 1.62
CA VAL A 188 20.38 -5.91 1.33
C VAL A 188 21.83 -5.75 1.78
N ALA A 189 22.19 -6.32 2.93
CA ALA A 189 23.55 -6.28 3.47
C ALA A 189 24.62 -6.87 2.54
N LYS A 190 24.23 -7.76 1.63
CA LYS A 190 25.13 -8.42 0.67
C LYS A 190 25.24 -7.68 -0.66
N LEU A 191 24.44 -6.64 -0.87
CA LEU A 191 24.40 -5.90 -2.13
C LEU A 191 25.46 -4.82 -2.19
N SER A 192 26.14 -4.74 -3.33
CA SER A 192 27.04 -3.64 -3.68
C SER A 192 26.31 -2.43 -4.28
N ASP A 193 25.09 -2.62 -4.79
CA ASP A 193 24.31 -1.56 -5.44
C ASP A 193 24.00 -0.41 -4.48
N SER A 194 24.09 0.83 -4.98
CA SER A 194 23.84 2.03 -4.20
C SER A 194 22.37 2.44 -4.17
N ILE A 195 21.58 2.13 -5.19
CA ILE A 195 20.16 2.50 -5.27
C ILE A 195 19.33 1.22 -5.17
N ILE A 196 18.49 1.12 -4.16
CA ILE A 196 17.62 -0.03 -3.90
C ILE A 196 16.18 0.36 -4.19
N ASN A 197 15.61 -0.20 -5.25
CA ASN A 197 14.19 -0.10 -5.57
C ASN A 197 13.42 -1.20 -4.85
N MET A 198 12.39 -0.80 -4.11
CA MET A 198 11.44 -1.72 -3.48
C MET A 198 10.01 -1.31 -3.83
N SER A 199 9.48 -1.88 -4.90
CA SER A 199 8.07 -1.74 -5.32
C SER A 199 7.11 -2.65 -4.52
N ILE A 200 7.54 -3.07 -3.34
CA ILE A 200 6.87 -3.99 -2.42
C ILE A 200 6.74 -3.35 -1.03
N GLN A 201 5.88 -3.93 -0.19
CA GLN A 201 5.72 -3.53 1.20
C GLN A 201 6.32 -4.58 2.13
N LEU A 202 6.85 -4.12 3.27
CA LEU A 202 7.39 -4.99 4.30
C LEU A 202 6.39 -5.22 5.44
N GLY A 203 6.61 -6.30 6.20
CA GLY A 203 5.76 -6.63 7.33
C GLY A 203 4.47 -7.32 6.90
N VAL A 204 3.37 -7.02 7.58
CA VAL A 204 2.12 -7.78 7.49
C VAL A 204 1.09 -7.08 6.61
N PHE A 205 0.53 -7.81 5.66
CA PHE A 205 -0.66 -7.44 4.89
C PHE A 205 -1.64 -8.61 4.85
N SER A 206 -2.86 -8.40 4.36
CA SER A 206 -3.86 -9.47 4.31
C SER A 206 -4.62 -9.52 3.00
N LEU A 207 -4.97 -10.73 2.59
CA LEU A 207 -5.85 -11.05 1.46
C LEU A 207 -7.19 -11.49 2.03
N THR A 208 -8.29 -10.85 1.65
CA THR A 208 -9.65 -11.23 2.10
C THR A 208 -10.47 -11.69 0.91
N TYR A 209 -11.11 -12.85 1.03
CA TYR A 209 -11.94 -13.42 -0.02
C TYR A 209 -13.39 -13.19 0.34
N GLU A 210 -14.06 -12.37 -0.46
CA GLU A 210 -15.45 -11.96 -0.25
C GLU A 210 -16.41 -13.07 -0.70
N LEU A 211 -16.47 -14.13 0.11
CA LEU A 211 -17.33 -15.29 -0.11
C LEU A 211 -18.78 -15.04 0.34
N TYR A 212 -18.97 -14.19 1.34
CA TYR A 212 -20.25 -13.87 1.96
C TYR A 212 -20.54 -12.38 1.91
N LYS A 213 -21.79 -12.04 1.65
CA LYS A 213 -22.31 -10.67 1.65
C LYS A 213 -23.55 -10.56 2.51
N LYS A 214 -23.77 -9.36 3.08
CA LYS A 214 -25.06 -9.00 3.68
C LYS A 214 -26.04 -8.68 2.56
N GLN A 215 -27.22 -9.28 2.62
CA GLN A 215 -28.35 -8.90 1.79
C GLN A 215 -29.57 -8.59 2.66
N PRO A 216 -30.44 -7.65 2.25
CA PRO A 216 -31.68 -7.41 2.98
C PRO A 216 -32.51 -8.69 3.01
N LYS A 217 -33.02 -9.04 4.19
CA LYS A 217 -33.92 -10.19 4.35
C LYS A 217 -35.27 -9.97 3.65
N TYR A 218 -35.65 -8.70 3.50
CA TYR A 218 -36.85 -8.23 2.80
C TYR A 218 -36.45 -7.20 1.73
N PRO A 219 -35.97 -7.64 0.54
CA PRO A 219 -35.43 -6.75 -0.50
C PRO A 219 -36.39 -5.66 -0.97
N GLU A 220 -37.69 -5.94 -0.95
CA GLU A 220 -38.76 -4.99 -1.29
C GLU A 220 -38.84 -3.82 -0.31
N LEU A 221 -38.56 -4.06 0.99
CA LEU A 221 -38.58 -3.03 2.04
C LEU A 221 -37.30 -2.19 2.04
N ALA A 222 -36.16 -2.78 1.69
CA ALA A 222 -34.87 -2.08 1.66
C ALA A 222 -34.70 -1.14 0.45
N ARG A 223 -35.45 -1.36 -0.65
CA ARG A 223 -35.34 -0.53 -1.86
C ARG A 223 -36.10 0.79 -1.77
N LYS A 224 -37.15 0.85 -0.96
CA LYS A 224 -37.98 2.05 -0.75
C LYS A 224 -38.39 2.12 0.71
N MET A 225 -37.82 3.08 1.42
CA MET A 225 -38.16 3.32 2.82
C MET A 225 -39.62 3.80 2.94
N PRO A 226 -40.32 3.44 4.03
CA PRO A 226 -41.60 4.07 4.35
C PRO A 226 -41.39 5.57 4.58
N SER A 227 -42.44 6.37 4.42
CA SER A 227 -42.34 7.84 4.48
C SER A 227 -43.36 8.47 5.42
N THR A 228 -43.03 9.65 5.93
CA THR A 228 -43.93 10.47 6.76
C THR A 228 -44.33 11.74 6.03
N VAL A 229 -45.59 12.13 6.13
CA VAL A 229 -46.11 13.42 5.65
C VAL A 229 -46.71 14.16 6.83
N THR A 230 -46.18 15.34 7.15
CA THR A 230 -46.67 16.19 8.24
C THR A 230 -47.32 17.45 7.67
N ILE A 231 -48.60 17.69 7.99
CA ILE A 231 -49.35 18.90 7.60
C ILE A 231 -49.95 19.49 8.88
N GLY A 232 -49.47 20.67 9.29
CA GLY A 232 -49.79 21.24 10.60
C GLY A 232 -49.33 20.31 11.71
N ASP A 233 -50.22 19.96 12.65
CA ASP A 233 -49.93 19.06 13.77
C ASP A 233 -50.21 17.58 13.47
N LYS A 234 -50.65 17.25 12.25
CA LYS A 234 -50.98 15.86 11.87
C LYS A 234 -49.86 15.24 11.06
N THR A 235 -49.35 14.10 11.54
CA THR A 235 -48.42 13.24 10.80
C THR A 235 -49.16 12.00 10.29
N THR A 236 -49.03 11.75 8.98
CA THR A 236 -49.51 10.55 8.32
C THR A 236 -48.32 9.69 7.90
N TYR A 237 -48.38 8.41 8.19
CA TYR A 237 -47.34 7.43 7.84
C TYR A 237 -47.75 6.70 6.56
N LYS A 238 -46.78 6.43 5.68
CA LYS A 238 -47.01 5.73 4.41
C LYS A 238 -46.04 4.58 4.21
N ASP A 239 -46.52 3.49 3.63
CA ASP A 239 -45.67 2.38 3.19
C ASP A 239 -44.86 2.73 1.93
N TYR A 240 -44.09 1.76 1.44
CA TYR A 240 -43.24 1.88 0.24
C TYR A 240 -44.03 1.96 -1.08
N GLN A 241 -45.33 1.69 -1.06
CA GLN A 241 -46.26 1.84 -2.19
C GLN A 241 -47.03 3.18 -2.13
N GLY A 242 -46.92 3.91 -1.02
CA GLY A 242 -47.59 5.19 -0.79
C GLY A 242 -48.95 5.07 -0.11
N ASN A 243 -49.34 3.89 0.37
CA ASN A 243 -50.57 3.67 1.12
C ASN A 243 -50.42 4.20 2.55
N GLU A 244 -51.47 4.80 3.10
CA GLU A 244 -51.49 5.24 4.50
C GLU A 244 -51.49 4.02 5.44
N ILE A 245 -50.59 4.03 6.42
CA ILE A 245 -50.40 2.98 7.41
C ILE A 245 -50.39 3.58 8.83
N SER A 246 -50.56 2.74 9.83
CA SER A 246 -50.39 3.16 11.22
C SER A 246 -48.92 3.44 11.58
N GLU A 247 -48.69 4.22 12.63
CA GLU A 247 -47.35 4.44 13.19
C GLU A 247 -46.68 3.12 13.60
N VAL A 248 -47.45 2.19 14.15
CA VAL A 248 -46.95 0.86 14.56
C VAL A 248 -46.46 0.06 13.35
N GLU A 249 -47.22 0.09 12.25
CA GLU A 249 -46.81 -0.55 10.99
C GLU A 249 -45.59 0.14 10.37
N TYR A 250 -45.53 1.47 10.44
CA TYR A 250 -44.37 2.24 9.98
C TYR A 250 -43.09 1.84 10.73
N GLN A 251 -43.15 1.79 12.06
CA GLN A 251 -42.01 1.36 12.88
C GLN A 251 -41.62 -0.09 12.61
N ARG A 252 -42.62 -0.97 12.39
CA ARG A 252 -42.36 -2.37 12.02
C ARG A 252 -41.69 -2.50 10.66
N ILE A 253 -42.12 -1.73 9.65
CA ILE A 253 -41.50 -1.73 8.31
C ILE A 253 -40.07 -1.19 8.39
N LEU A 254 -39.84 -0.11 9.16
CA LEU A 254 -38.49 0.39 9.41
C LEU A 254 -37.61 -0.70 10.02
N GLN A 255 -38.07 -1.35 11.09
CA GLN A 255 -37.34 -2.43 11.74
C GLN A 255 -37.02 -3.58 10.77
N LEU A 256 -37.99 -4.03 9.99
CA LEU A 256 -37.80 -5.11 9.00
C LEU A 256 -36.88 -4.69 7.85
N SER A 257 -36.88 -3.42 7.45
CA SER A 257 -36.00 -2.89 6.41
C SER A 257 -34.52 -2.86 6.84
N GLU A 258 -34.27 -2.87 8.16
CA GLU A 258 -32.94 -2.97 8.76
C GLU A 258 -32.51 -4.43 9.02
N GLU A 259 -33.38 -5.43 8.78
CA GLU A 259 -33.01 -6.84 8.91
C GLU A 259 -32.22 -7.32 7.68
N PHE A 260 -31.03 -7.88 7.93
CA PHE A 260 -30.16 -8.47 6.92
C PHE A 260 -29.90 -9.94 7.22
N GLU A 261 -29.68 -10.71 6.16
CA GLU A 261 -29.13 -12.05 6.24
C GLU A 261 -27.76 -12.13 5.55
N ILE A 262 -26.95 -13.08 5.98
CA ILE A 262 -25.65 -13.37 5.37
C ILE A 262 -25.86 -14.49 4.37
N VAL A 263 -25.51 -14.23 3.12
CA VAL A 263 -25.57 -15.23 2.05
C VAL A 263 -24.23 -15.38 1.37
N THR A 264 -23.99 -16.55 0.78
CA THR A 264 -22.86 -16.76 -0.11
C THR A 264 -23.02 -15.89 -1.34
N SER A 265 -21.99 -15.12 -1.67
CA SER A 265 -21.89 -14.34 -2.90
C SER A 265 -21.96 -15.25 -4.12
N GLU A 266 -22.65 -14.79 -5.17
CA GLU A 266 -22.63 -15.43 -6.47
C GLU A 266 -21.20 -15.52 -6.99
N PRO A 267 -20.79 -16.58 -7.72
CA PRO A 267 -19.41 -16.76 -8.17
C PRO A 267 -18.79 -15.52 -8.84
N ASN A 268 -19.58 -14.81 -9.66
CA ASN A 268 -19.14 -13.61 -10.38
C ASN A 268 -18.99 -12.36 -9.48
N ASP A 269 -19.58 -12.36 -8.29
CA ASP A 269 -19.46 -11.27 -7.32
C ASP A 269 -18.25 -11.47 -6.37
N ARG A 270 -17.68 -12.68 -6.35
CA ARG A 270 -16.59 -13.03 -5.44
C ARG A 270 -15.30 -12.38 -5.91
N ARG A 271 -14.53 -11.86 -4.96
CA ARG A 271 -13.24 -11.23 -5.22
C ARG A 271 -12.31 -11.41 -4.05
N VAL A 272 -11.01 -11.38 -4.33
CA VAL A 272 -9.98 -11.26 -3.30
C VAL A 272 -9.57 -9.80 -3.22
N THR A 273 -9.76 -9.19 -2.06
CA THR A 273 -9.33 -7.83 -1.78
C THR A 273 -8.02 -7.82 -1.01
N PHE A 274 -7.13 -6.91 -1.41
CA PHE A 274 -5.84 -6.71 -0.77
C PHE A 274 -5.95 -5.59 0.27
N ALA A 275 -5.56 -5.87 1.51
CA ALA A 275 -5.32 -4.85 2.52
C ALA A 275 -3.84 -4.46 2.46
N ASP A 276 -3.58 -3.29 1.87
CA ASP A 276 -2.29 -2.64 1.82
C ASP A 276 -1.64 -2.54 3.21
N GLY A 277 -0.35 -2.90 3.30
CA GLY A 277 0.38 -2.94 4.57
C GLY A 277 0.58 -1.57 5.22
N TYR A 278 0.33 -0.48 4.49
CA TYR A 278 0.34 0.89 5.00
C TYR A 278 -1.06 1.48 5.19
N ALA A 279 -2.11 0.69 5.00
CA ALA A 279 -3.48 1.02 5.40
C ALA A 279 -3.85 0.35 6.74
N GLY A 280 -4.42 1.12 7.65
CA GLY A 280 -5.00 0.61 8.90
C GLY A 280 -3.99 0.23 9.99
N LYS A 281 -4.15 -0.96 10.58
CA LYS A 281 -3.49 -1.35 11.84
C LYS A 281 -2.03 -1.82 11.70
N HIS A 282 -1.50 -2.00 10.49
CA HIS A 282 -0.12 -2.44 10.32
C HIS A 282 0.82 -1.33 9.84
N THR A 283 0.26 -0.15 9.53
CA THR A 283 1.01 0.98 8.97
C THR A 283 2.22 1.36 9.81
N TYR A 284 2.03 1.51 11.13
CA TYR A 284 3.11 1.90 12.04
C TYR A 284 4.24 0.87 12.07
N SER A 285 3.91 -0.41 12.29
CA SER A 285 4.92 -1.47 12.38
C SER A 285 5.63 -1.67 11.05
N ASN A 286 4.89 -1.73 9.95
CA ASN A 286 5.44 -2.03 8.63
C ASN A 286 6.38 -0.91 8.16
N TYR A 287 5.98 0.35 8.29
CA TYR A 287 6.83 1.48 7.91
C TYR A 287 8.07 1.59 8.81
N ALA A 288 7.92 1.36 10.13
CA ALA A 288 9.05 1.39 11.05
C ALA A 288 10.11 0.32 10.71
N LEU A 289 9.70 -0.89 10.28
CA LEU A 289 10.61 -1.94 9.82
C LEU A 289 11.39 -1.51 8.57
N LEU A 290 10.69 -0.94 7.59
CA LEU A 290 11.32 -0.46 6.36
C LEU A 290 12.31 0.68 6.62
N ASN A 291 11.90 1.67 7.43
CA ASN A 291 12.76 2.77 7.83
C ASN A 291 14.01 2.28 8.56
N ALA A 292 13.88 1.28 9.42
CA ALA A 292 15.00 0.69 10.13
C ALA A 292 15.99 -0.01 9.18
N ILE A 293 15.49 -0.80 8.23
CA ILE A 293 16.34 -1.42 7.19
C ILE A 293 17.12 -0.34 6.44
N ALA A 294 16.48 0.75 6.04
CA ALA A 294 17.16 1.87 5.40
C ALA A 294 18.25 2.46 6.30
N GLY A 295 17.96 2.65 7.59
CA GLY A 295 18.89 3.19 8.57
C GLY A 295 20.12 2.32 8.83
N PHE A 296 20.03 0.99 8.64
CA PHE A 296 21.19 0.09 8.76
C PHE A 296 22.13 0.12 7.57
N HIS A 297 21.68 0.67 6.44
CA HIS A 297 22.45 0.72 5.20
C HIS A 297 22.59 2.18 4.72
N PRO A 298 23.24 3.06 5.51
CA PRO A 298 23.37 4.47 5.19
C PRO A 298 24.25 4.74 3.97
N GLU A 299 24.88 3.73 3.37
CA GLU A 299 25.59 3.82 2.10
C GLU A 299 24.70 3.59 0.87
N LYS A 300 23.40 3.32 1.09
CA LYS A 300 22.41 3.03 0.05
C LYS A 300 21.26 4.02 0.10
N MET A 301 20.69 4.29 -1.06
CA MET A 301 19.47 5.06 -1.24
C MET A 301 18.29 4.11 -1.50
N PHE A 302 17.28 4.13 -0.65
CA PHE A 302 16.07 3.32 -0.79
C PHE A 302 14.96 4.13 -1.47
N VAL A 303 14.40 3.58 -2.53
CA VAL A 303 13.23 4.13 -3.24
C VAL A 303 12.10 3.13 -3.08
N VAL A 304 11.05 3.50 -2.34
CA VAL A 304 10.07 2.56 -1.82
C VAL A 304 8.64 2.98 -2.15
N ALA A 305 7.77 2.02 -2.46
CA ALA A 305 6.36 2.29 -2.74
C ALA A 305 5.62 2.77 -1.47
N GLY A 306 4.79 3.80 -1.60
CA GLY A 306 3.98 4.39 -0.53
C GLY A 306 2.65 3.68 -0.22
N GLY A 307 2.34 2.62 -0.96
CA GLY A 307 1.09 1.86 -0.86
C GLY A 307 0.03 2.30 -1.87
N ASN A 308 -1.05 1.52 -1.96
CA ASN A 308 -2.19 1.78 -2.82
C ASN A 308 -3.49 1.84 -1.98
N PRO A 309 -4.51 2.59 -2.43
CA PRO A 309 -5.82 2.58 -1.80
C PRO A 309 -6.42 1.18 -1.70
N THR A 310 -7.15 0.93 -0.61
CA THR A 310 -7.84 -0.34 -0.38
C THR A 310 -9.33 -0.09 -0.16
N TYR A 311 -10.18 -1.06 -0.51
CA TYR A 311 -11.65 -0.91 -0.47
C TYR A 311 -12.37 -1.91 0.44
N GLN A 312 -11.67 -2.52 1.41
CA GLN A 312 -12.23 -3.59 2.25
C GLN A 312 -13.38 -3.16 3.17
N ARG A 313 -13.40 -1.91 3.63
CA ARG A 313 -14.46 -1.33 4.48
C ARG A 313 -14.71 0.12 4.08
N GLY A 314 -14.88 0.34 2.78
CA GLY A 314 -14.77 1.66 2.15
C GLY A 314 -13.33 2.01 1.79
N LEU A 315 -13.17 3.15 1.11
CA LEU A 315 -11.86 3.66 0.68
C LEU A 315 -10.97 3.94 1.90
N GLN A 316 -9.89 3.19 2.04
CA GLN A 316 -8.82 3.48 2.99
C GLN A 316 -7.54 3.81 2.22
N LEU A 317 -7.09 5.06 2.37
CA LEU A 317 -5.81 5.51 1.86
C LEU A 317 -4.70 5.09 2.83
N PRO A 318 -3.58 4.54 2.34
CA PRO A 318 -2.38 4.41 3.13
C PRO A 318 -1.96 5.77 3.72
N ASP A 319 -1.65 5.85 5.02
CA ASP A 319 -1.23 7.10 5.67
C ASP A 319 -0.06 6.87 6.62
N ILE A 320 1.14 7.19 6.15
CA ILE A 320 2.38 7.05 6.93
C ILE A 320 2.79 8.34 7.65
N ARG A 321 2.00 9.43 7.59
CA ARG A 321 2.39 10.73 8.15
C ARG A 321 2.66 10.64 9.65
N LYS A 322 1.77 9.98 10.40
CA LYS A 322 1.92 9.88 11.87
C LYS A 322 3.14 9.07 12.29
N VAL A 323 3.43 7.96 11.61
CA VAL A 323 4.64 7.15 11.90
C VAL A 323 5.92 7.89 11.49
N ARG A 324 5.91 8.63 10.38
CA ARG A 324 7.05 9.49 9.99
C ARG A 324 7.32 10.59 11.00
N THR A 325 6.29 11.29 11.46
CA THR A 325 6.42 12.32 12.50
C THR A 325 6.98 11.72 13.78
N TRP A 326 6.48 10.55 14.20
CA TRP A 326 7.00 9.84 15.37
C TRP A 326 8.48 9.43 15.21
N LEU A 327 8.87 8.83 14.08
CA LEU A 327 10.28 8.49 13.83
C LEU A 327 11.17 9.73 13.80
N LYS A 328 10.68 10.84 13.23
CA LYS A 328 11.40 12.11 13.17
C LYS A 328 11.63 12.71 14.57
N THR A 329 10.61 12.73 15.43
CA THR A 329 10.76 13.24 16.82
C THR A 329 11.71 12.38 17.65
N GLN A 330 11.85 11.10 17.32
CA GLN A 330 12.83 10.20 17.94
C GLN A 330 14.24 10.29 17.32
N GLY A 331 14.45 11.10 16.28
CA GLY A 331 15.72 11.15 15.55
C GLY A 331 16.06 9.85 14.79
N LYS A 332 15.05 9.00 14.53
CA LYS A 332 15.19 7.68 13.91
C LYS A 332 14.72 7.64 12.46
N LEU A 333 14.17 8.73 11.92
CA LEU A 333 13.74 8.79 10.53
C LEU A 333 14.97 8.80 9.61
N SER A 334 15.08 7.79 8.74
CA SER A 334 16.22 7.58 7.87
C SER A 334 16.25 8.60 6.73
N GLU A 335 17.39 9.28 6.56
CA GLU A 335 17.55 10.31 5.51
C GLU A 335 17.80 9.72 4.12
N ASN A 336 18.14 8.44 4.03
CA ASN A 336 18.47 7.72 2.79
C ASN A 336 17.28 6.95 2.20
N MET A 337 16.05 7.32 2.53
CA MET A 337 14.83 6.72 1.99
C MET A 337 13.94 7.79 1.33
N ILE A 338 13.39 7.45 0.16
CA ILE A 338 12.35 8.20 -0.56
C ILE A 338 11.14 7.29 -0.71
N VAL A 339 10.01 7.73 -0.16
CA VAL A 339 8.72 7.08 -0.32
C VAL A 339 8.01 7.68 -1.53
N VAL A 340 7.51 6.83 -2.42
CA VAL A 340 6.91 7.22 -3.68
C VAL A 340 5.43 6.84 -3.71
N GLY A 341 4.56 7.83 -3.85
CA GLY A 341 3.13 7.66 -4.09
C GLY A 341 2.77 7.87 -5.56
N PHE A 342 1.48 7.85 -5.87
CA PHE A 342 0.97 8.35 -7.15
C PHE A 342 -0.21 9.31 -6.93
N GLU A 343 -0.41 10.22 -7.86
CA GLU A 343 -1.58 11.09 -7.89
C GLU A 343 -2.68 10.39 -8.69
N GLY A 344 -3.78 10.07 -8.01
CA GLY A 344 -4.97 9.47 -8.61
C GLY A 344 -5.78 10.53 -9.33
N THR A 345 -6.48 10.13 -10.39
CA THR A 345 -7.43 10.98 -11.09
C THR A 345 -8.77 10.28 -11.21
N GLU A 346 -9.80 10.86 -10.63
CA GLU A 346 -11.17 10.35 -10.65
C GLU A 346 -12.13 11.49 -11.02
N SER A 347 -12.86 11.34 -12.13
CA SER A 347 -13.83 12.35 -12.61
C SER A 347 -13.28 13.78 -12.70
N GLY A 348 -12.00 13.91 -13.08
CA GLY A 348 -11.30 15.20 -13.18
C GLY A 348 -10.72 15.73 -11.86
N PHE A 349 -11.01 15.09 -10.73
CA PHE A 349 -10.40 15.39 -9.44
C PHE A 349 -9.06 14.69 -9.29
N LYS A 350 -8.04 15.43 -8.85
CA LYS A 350 -6.67 14.93 -8.63
C LYS A 350 -6.30 14.99 -7.16
N ALA A 351 -5.86 13.85 -6.61
CA ALA A 351 -5.51 13.73 -5.21
C ALA A 351 -4.42 12.66 -5.00
N PRO A 352 -3.64 12.75 -3.91
CA PRO A 352 -2.67 11.72 -3.56
C PRO A 352 -3.41 10.44 -3.14
N THR A 353 -2.95 9.29 -3.62
CA THR A 353 -3.56 7.98 -3.29
C THR A 353 -2.97 7.30 -2.06
N SER A 354 -1.98 7.95 -1.45
CA SER A 354 -1.35 7.61 -0.18
C SER A 354 -0.91 8.91 0.49
N LEU A 355 -0.82 8.98 1.80
CA LEU A 355 -0.45 10.19 2.53
C LEU A 355 0.92 10.03 3.19
N GLY A 356 1.75 11.06 3.06
CA GLY A 356 3.10 11.11 3.65
C GLY A 356 4.22 10.57 2.78
N ALA A 357 3.97 10.30 1.49
CA ALA A 357 5.04 10.06 0.51
C ALA A 357 5.84 11.36 0.23
N ASP A 358 7.10 11.20 -0.16
CA ASP A 358 8.01 12.32 -0.44
C ASP A 358 7.74 12.92 -1.82
N VAL A 359 7.40 12.08 -2.81
CA VAL A 359 7.05 12.46 -4.19
C VAL A 359 5.93 11.58 -4.73
N TYR A 360 5.10 12.14 -5.58
CA TYR A 360 4.01 11.47 -6.29
C TYR A 360 4.24 11.53 -7.80
N VAL A 361 3.98 10.44 -8.51
CA VAL A 361 3.93 10.41 -9.99
C VAL A 361 2.48 10.51 -10.44
N SER A 362 2.18 11.28 -11.49
CA SER A 362 0.80 11.42 -11.94
C SER A 362 0.27 10.15 -12.62
N THR A 363 -1.05 9.93 -12.52
CA THR A 363 -1.73 8.85 -13.24
C THR A 363 -1.52 8.99 -14.75
N GLU A 364 -1.50 10.20 -15.28
CA GLU A 364 -1.26 10.44 -16.70
C GLU A 364 0.15 10.03 -17.14
N ASP A 365 1.18 10.35 -16.34
CA ASP A 365 2.56 9.96 -16.66
C ASP A 365 2.73 8.44 -16.67
N LEU A 366 2.16 7.74 -15.67
CA LEU A 366 2.20 6.27 -15.61
C LEU A 366 1.50 5.64 -16.83
N LYS A 367 0.34 6.17 -17.22
CA LYS A 367 -0.38 5.74 -18.42
C LYS A 367 0.39 6.04 -19.70
N ALA A 368 1.09 7.17 -19.78
CA ALA A 368 1.94 7.53 -20.92
C ALA A 368 3.10 6.54 -21.10
N PHE A 369 3.62 5.97 -20.01
CA PHE A 369 4.59 4.88 -20.07
C PHE A 369 3.96 3.50 -20.35
N GLY A 370 2.63 3.39 -20.46
CA GLY A 370 1.91 2.15 -20.75
C GLY A 370 1.56 1.30 -19.54
N PHE A 371 1.57 1.86 -18.32
CA PHE A 371 1.32 1.12 -17.09
C PHE A 371 0.08 1.62 -16.35
N SER A 372 -0.58 0.70 -15.64
CA SER A 372 -1.68 1.06 -14.74
C SER A 372 -1.17 1.94 -13.59
N PRO A 373 -1.99 2.85 -13.04
CA PRO A 373 -1.58 3.66 -11.89
C PRO A 373 -1.42 2.80 -10.64
N ALA A 374 -0.21 2.78 -10.07
CA ALA A 374 0.08 2.17 -8.77
C ALA A 374 1.39 2.75 -8.22
N SER A 375 1.54 2.80 -6.89
CA SER A 375 2.80 3.25 -6.27
C SER A 375 3.98 2.32 -6.60
N SER A 376 3.72 1.02 -6.80
CA SER A 376 4.73 0.05 -7.26
C SER A 376 5.28 0.37 -8.64
N TYR A 377 4.50 1.03 -9.52
CA TYR A 377 4.95 1.48 -10.83
C TYR A 377 5.43 2.94 -10.84
N ALA A 378 5.02 3.76 -9.87
CA ALA A 378 5.63 5.08 -9.65
C ALA A 378 7.06 5.00 -9.11
N THR A 379 7.33 4.03 -8.24
CA THR A 379 8.65 3.80 -7.62
C THR A 379 9.79 3.65 -8.63
N PRO A 380 9.69 2.82 -9.68
CA PRO A 380 10.74 2.72 -10.71
C PRO A 380 10.94 4.02 -11.49
N VAL A 381 9.90 4.84 -11.72
CA VAL A 381 10.07 6.17 -12.37
C VAL A 381 11.02 7.04 -11.56
N ILE A 382 10.79 7.15 -10.26
CA ILE A 382 11.65 7.93 -9.36
C ILE A 382 13.05 7.31 -9.24
N THR A 383 13.15 5.99 -9.29
CA THR A 383 14.43 5.27 -9.22
C THR A 383 15.33 5.61 -10.41
N GLU A 384 14.80 5.58 -11.64
CA GLU A 384 15.53 5.98 -12.84
C GLU A 384 16.00 7.43 -12.74
N ILE A 385 15.13 8.34 -12.31
CA ILE A 385 15.47 9.76 -12.15
C ILE A 385 16.61 9.94 -11.15
N ILE A 386 16.58 9.21 -10.03
CA ILE A 386 17.67 9.24 -9.04
C ILE A 386 18.97 8.72 -9.65
N GLN A 387 18.94 7.63 -10.40
CA GLN A 387 20.12 7.12 -11.11
C GLN A 387 20.69 8.16 -12.08
N SER A 388 19.84 8.85 -12.83
CA SER A 388 20.27 9.92 -13.74
C SER A 388 20.86 11.11 -12.97
N ILE A 389 20.28 11.52 -11.83
CA ILE A 389 20.85 12.56 -10.95
C ILE A 389 22.24 12.13 -10.44
N VAL A 390 22.40 10.89 -10.00
CA VAL A 390 23.70 10.37 -9.53
C VAL A 390 24.74 10.39 -10.65
N SER A 391 24.31 10.08 -11.87
CA SER A 391 25.15 10.11 -13.07
C SER A 391 25.62 11.53 -13.49
N THR A 392 24.96 12.59 -13.00
CA THR A 392 25.41 13.98 -13.21
C THR A 392 26.42 14.44 -12.15
N GLY A 393 26.73 13.61 -11.14
CA GLY A 393 27.73 13.89 -10.12
C GLY A 393 27.17 14.28 -8.74
N LYS A 394 25.84 14.40 -8.62
CA LYS A 394 25.14 14.58 -7.32
C LYS A 394 25.00 13.24 -6.62
N ALA A 395 25.82 13.01 -5.62
CA ALA A 395 26.04 11.65 -5.12
C ALA A 395 25.69 11.49 -3.63
N THR A 396 25.22 12.53 -2.94
CA THR A 396 24.74 12.39 -1.56
C THR A 396 23.22 12.35 -1.45
N HIS A 397 22.69 11.82 -0.34
CA HIS A 397 21.24 11.75 -0.13
C HIS A 397 20.59 13.13 -0.12
N ALA A 398 21.23 14.10 0.53
CA ALA A 398 20.75 15.47 0.60
C ALA A 398 20.69 16.13 -0.79
N GLU A 399 21.73 15.98 -1.60
CA GLU A 399 21.78 16.51 -2.98
C GLU A 399 20.70 15.90 -3.86
N ILE A 400 20.53 14.57 -3.79
CA ILE A 400 19.52 13.84 -4.57
C ILE A 400 18.11 14.29 -4.17
N LYS A 401 17.81 14.36 -2.87
CA LYS A 401 16.49 14.80 -2.39
C LYS A 401 16.19 16.25 -2.77
N ALA A 402 17.17 17.14 -2.58
CA ALA A 402 17.02 18.54 -2.97
C ALA A 402 16.76 18.67 -4.47
N GLN A 403 17.50 17.92 -5.30
CA GLN A 403 17.30 17.94 -6.75
C GLN A 403 15.96 17.35 -7.16
N LEU A 404 15.56 16.23 -6.55
CA LEU A 404 14.26 15.61 -6.83
C LEU A 404 13.12 16.57 -6.49
N TYR A 405 13.19 17.30 -5.37
CA TYR A 405 12.16 18.29 -5.02
C TYR A 405 12.08 19.45 -6.01
N GLN A 406 13.20 19.86 -6.64
CA GLN A 406 13.16 20.86 -7.72
C GLN A 406 12.40 20.35 -8.96
N PHE A 407 12.34 19.03 -9.17
CA PHE A 407 11.56 18.41 -10.25
C PHE A 407 10.09 18.24 -9.93
N THR A 408 9.61 18.72 -8.77
CA THR A 408 8.20 18.59 -8.40
C THR A 408 7.46 19.92 -8.48
N ASN A 409 6.14 19.82 -8.56
CA ASN A 409 5.20 20.91 -8.33
C ASN A 409 4.45 20.60 -7.03
N GLU A 410 4.42 21.57 -6.13
CA GLU A 410 3.60 21.49 -4.93
C GLU A 410 2.12 21.71 -5.30
N LYS A 411 1.26 20.85 -4.80
CA LYS A 411 -0.19 20.92 -4.95
C LYS A 411 -0.83 20.78 -3.58
N SER A 412 -2.03 21.36 -3.44
CA SER A 412 -2.87 21.17 -2.27
C SER A 412 -4.25 20.67 -2.71
N VAL A 413 -4.87 19.84 -1.88
CA VAL A 413 -6.25 19.38 -2.06
C VAL A 413 -6.95 19.34 -0.71
N TRP A 414 -8.22 19.68 -0.68
CA TRP A 414 -9.05 19.57 0.53
C TRP A 414 -9.71 18.19 0.58
N THR A 415 -9.52 17.49 1.69
CA THR A 415 -10.21 16.23 1.99
C THR A 415 -11.02 16.40 3.28
N GLY A 416 -12.32 16.66 3.14
CA GLY A 416 -13.14 17.12 4.26
C GLY A 416 -12.62 18.47 4.76
N ASP A 417 -12.24 18.53 6.04
CA ASP A 417 -11.76 19.75 6.71
C ASP A 417 -10.22 19.88 6.74
N GLU A 418 -9.49 18.95 6.11
CA GLU A 418 -8.02 18.95 6.08
C GLU A 418 -7.50 19.36 4.70
N GLU A 419 -6.64 20.38 4.65
CA GLU A 419 -5.82 20.67 3.46
C GLU A 419 -4.59 19.77 3.44
N ILE A 420 -4.46 18.99 2.36
CA ILE A 420 -3.33 18.09 2.13
C ILE A 420 -2.43 18.68 1.06
N THR A 421 -1.22 19.07 1.46
CA THR A 421 -0.16 19.50 0.54
C THR A 421 0.75 18.33 0.17
N TYR A 422 1.04 18.17 -1.12
CA TYR A 422 1.85 17.08 -1.67
C TYR A 422 2.63 17.52 -2.92
N ARG A 423 3.67 16.76 -3.29
CA ARG A 423 4.60 17.10 -4.38
C ARG A 423 4.48 16.14 -5.55
N VAL A 424 4.02 16.63 -6.69
CA VAL A 424 3.86 15.82 -7.90
C VAL A 424 5.06 16.04 -8.82
N LEU A 425 5.65 14.96 -9.31
CA LEU A 425 6.74 14.99 -10.28
C LEU A 425 6.31 15.73 -11.56
N ASP A 426 7.22 16.56 -12.09
CA ASP A 426 7.08 17.25 -13.36
C ASP A 426 8.16 16.74 -14.31
N LEU A 427 7.79 15.83 -15.22
CA LEU A 427 8.71 15.21 -16.16
C LEU A 427 9.41 16.24 -17.06
N ASN A 428 8.77 17.38 -17.36
CA ASN A 428 9.39 18.44 -18.18
C ASN A 428 10.54 19.13 -17.44
N LYS A 429 10.48 19.23 -16.09
CA LYS A 429 11.62 19.74 -15.30
C LYS A 429 12.78 18.76 -15.32
N VAL A 430 12.49 17.46 -15.24
CA VAL A 430 13.51 16.39 -15.30
C VAL A 430 14.19 16.39 -16.67
N GLU A 431 13.42 16.36 -17.75
CA GLU A 431 13.92 16.32 -19.13
C GLU A 431 14.84 17.51 -19.43
N ARG A 432 14.39 18.73 -19.08
CA ARG A 432 15.20 19.95 -19.25
C ARG A 432 16.53 19.86 -18.50
N TYR A 433 16.51 19.40 -17.24
CA TYR A 433 17.73 19.23 -16.46
C TYR A 433 18.70 18.23 -17.10
N LEU A 434 18.20 17.05 -17.47
CA LEU A 434 19.03 15.99 -18.06
C LEU A 434 19.60 16.39 -19.42
N SER A 435 18.85 17.16 -20.21
CA SER A 435 19.32 17.68 -21.51
C SER A 435 20.45 18.69 -21.34
N LEU A 436 20.33 19.60 -20.37
CA LEU A 436 21.37 20.60 -20.06
C LEU A 436 22.65 19.96 -19.53
N GLU A 437 22.55 18.92 -18.71
CA GLU A 437 23.72 18.22 -18.17
C GLU A 437 24.40 17.31 -19.22
N GLN A 438 23.67 16.81 -20.21
CA GLN A 438 24.25 16.10 -21.35
C GLN A 438 25.00 17.04 -22.29
N GLY A 439 24.44 18.20 -22.60
CA GLY A 439 25.10 19.21 -23.46
C GLY A 439 26.35 19.85 -22.85
N LYS A 440 26.64 19.61 -21.55
CA LYS A 440 27.91 20.00 -20.91
C LYS A 440 29.01 18.94 -21.04
N LYS A 441 28.66 17.70 -21.42
CA LYS A 441 29.57 16.56 -21.54
C LYS A 441 29.97 16.25 -22.99
N GLU A 442 29.29 16.85 -23.97
CA GLU A 442 29.70 16.94 -25.37
C GLU A 442 30.52 18.21 -25.59
#